data_AF-A0A235B7F0-F1
#
_entry.id   AF-A0A235B7F0-F1
#
_cell.length_a   1.000
_cell.length_b   1.000
_cell.length_c   1.000
_cell.angle_alpha   90.00
_cell.angle_beta   90.00
_cell.angle_gamma   90.00
#
_symmetry.space_group_name_H-M   'P 1'
#
loop_
_entity.id
_entity.type
_entity.pdbx_description
1 polymer ?
#
loop_
_entity_poly.entity_id
_entity_poly.type
_entity_poly.pdbx_seq_one_letter_code
_entity_poly.pdbx_strand_id
1 'polypeptide(L)'
;MDKSKAATFFLSLVPGLGHFYLGQMNRGLQLMIAFFGSMLLFDLLRVNVSFVLPIIWFFGIFDALQQYQKIDREKRVIDSPFIPWKGHLHPQPGWLGWAFVVLGVYLLFDNLLPRVLGWGTYELVRTVVIALLLIYLGFRIITGKKLFPSFKTHDHEGSHRP
;
A
#
# COMPACT_ATOMS: atom_id res chain seq x y z
N MET A 1 -23.71 -2.64 -19.88
CA MET A 1 -23.06 -3.97 -19.82
C MET A 1 -23.36 -4.54 -18.46
N ASP A 2 -24.29 -5.48 -18.38
CA ASP A 2 -24.72 -6.03 -17.10
C ASP A 2 -23.58 -6.88 -16.55
N LYS A 3 -23.05 -6.47 -15.40
CA LYS A 3 -21.97 -7.18 -14.74
C LYS A 3 -22.57 -8.41 -14.05
N SER A 4 -21.87 -9.54 -14.12
CA SER A 4 -22.30 -10.76 -13.43
C SER A 4 -21.72 -10.83 -12.03
N LYS A 5 -22.56 -11.21 -11.06
CA LYS A 5 -22.11 -11.52 -9.69
C LYS A 5 -21.08 -12.64 -9.68
N ALA A 6 -21.30 -13.68 -10.50
CA ALA A 6 -20.41 -14.82 -10.59
C ALA A 6 -19.06 -14.42 -11.19
N ALA A 7 -19.06 -13.64 -12.27
CA ALA A 7 -17.82 -13.10 -12.85
C ALA A 7 -17.07 -12.23 -11.83
N THR A 8 -17.78 -11.37 -11.09
CA THR A 8 -17.18 -10.57 -10.01
C THR A 8 -16.51 -11.47 -8.97
N PHE A 9 -17.17 -12.54 -8.52
CA PHE A 9 -16.61 -13.51 -7.57
C PHE A 9 -15.33 -14.18 -8.11
N PHE A 10 -15.40 -14.78 -9.30
CA PHE A 10 -14.25 -15.49 -9.89
C PHE A 10 -13.07 -14.57 -10.15
N LEU A 11 -13.30 -13.35 -10.66
CA LEU A 11 -12.23 -12.37 -10.84
C LEU A 11 -11.68 -11.90 -9.48
N SER A 12 -12.49 -11.82 -8.42
CA SER A 12 -12.02 -11.42 -7.09
C SER A 12 -11.11 -12.44 -6.43
N LEU A 13 -11.04 -13.68 -6.94
CA LEU A 13 -10.04 -14.65 -6.48
C LEU A 13 -8.62 -14.14 -6.74
N VAL A 14 -8.43 -13.30 -7.76
CA VAL A 14 -7.21 -12.52 -7.92
C VAL A 14 -7.40 -11.17 -7.20
N PRO A 15 -6.54 -10.84 -6.21
CA PRO A 15 -6.66 -9.61 -5.44
C PRO A 15 -6.88 -8.37 -6.34
N GLY A 16 -7.97 -7.64 -6.09
CA GLY A 16 -8.32 -6.39 -6.79
C GLY A 16 -8.94 -6.52 -8.18
N LEU A 17 -8.88 -7.68 -8.86
CA LEU A 17 -9.46 -7.82 -10.21
C LEU A 17 -10.99 -7.79 -10.23
N GLY A 18 -11.65 -8.22 -9.16
CA GLY A 18 -13.10 -8.06 -9.00
C GLY A 18 -13.55 -6.59 -9.08
N HIS A 19 -12.82 -5.69 -8.41
CA HIS A 19 -13.08 -4.25 -8.45
C HIS A 19 -12.81 -3.65 -9.84
N PHE A 20 -11.78 -4.13 -10.54
CA PHE A 20 -11.50 -3.72 -11.92
C PHE A 20 -12.64 -4.12 -12.84
N TYR A 21 -13.14 -5.36 -12.71
CA TYR A 21 -14.33 -5.79 -13.43
C TYR A 21 -15.52 -4.88 -13.15
N LEU A 22 -15.70 -4.42 -11.91
CA LEU A 22 -16.74 -3.47 -11.51
C LEU A 22 -16.49 -2.01 -11.96
N GLY A 23 -15.32 -1.69 -12.52
CA GLY A 23 -14.97 -0.34 -12.96
C GLY A 23 -14.45 0.56 -11.83
N GLN A 24 -14.08 -0.04 -10.70
CA GLN A 24 -13.55 0.64 -9.51
C GLN A 24 -12.03 0.47 -9.45
N MET A 25 -11.34 1.19 -10.35
CA MET A 25 -9.90 1.08 -10.53
C MET A 25 -9.15 1.46 -9.26
N ASN A 26 -9.56 2.53 -8.57
CA ASN A 26 -8.85 2.97 -7.37
C ASN A 26 -8.92 1.94 -6.24
N ARG A 27 -10.08 1.32 -6.02
CA ARG A 27 -10.24 0.28 -5.01
C ARG A 27 -9.46 -0.99 -5.34
N GLY A 28 -9.55 -1.45 -6.58
CA GLY A 28 -8.83 -2.63 -7.03
C GLY A 28 -7.32 -2.45 -6.89
N LEU A 29 -6.79 -1.27 -7.27
CA LEU A 29 -5.37 -0.97 -7.17
C LEU A 29 -4.90 -0.94 -5.71
N GLN A 30 -5.69 -0.35 -4.81
CA GLN A 30 -5.35 -0.32 -3.38
C GLN A 30 -5.30 -1.73 -2.77
N LEU A 31 -6.23 -2.60 -3.15
CA LEU A 31 -6.22 -3.99 -2.71
C LEU A 31 -5.05 -4.78 -3.31
N MET A 32 -4.70 -4.55 -4.58
CA MET A 32 -3.51 -5.14 -5.20
C MET A 32 -2.23 -4.70 -4.46
N ILE A 33 -2.06 -3.40 -4.23
CA ILE A 33 -0.88 -2.86 -3.51
C ILE A 33 -0.85 -3.42 -2.08
N ALA A 34 -1.99 -3.48 -1.39
CA ALA A 34 -2.04 -4.03 -0.04
C ALA A 34 -1.66 -5.52 -0.02
N PHE A 35 -2.21 -6.33 -0.92
CA PHE A 35 -1.93 -7.77 -0.95
C PHE A 35 -0.51 -8.08 -1.42
N PHE A 36 -0.13 -7.64 -2.62
CA PHE A 36 1.19 -7.95 -3.19
C PHE A 36 2.32 -7.16 -2.50
N GLY A 37 2.05 -5.91 -2.11
CA GLY A 37 3.02 -5.10 -1.37
C GLY A 37 3.28 -5.65 0.02
N SER A 38 2.27 -6.15 0.73
CA SER A 38 2.50 -6.83 2.00
C SER A 38 3.23 -8.17 1.82
N MET A 39 2.87 -8.96 0.81
CA MET A 39 3.59 -10.19 0.47
C MET A 39 5.09 -9.93 0.22
N LEU A 40 5.41 -8.94 -0.61
CA LEU A 40 6.78 -8.51 -0.87
C LEU A 40 7.47 -8.01 0.41
N LEU A 41 6.81 -7.15 1.18
CA LEU A 41 7.39 -6.58 2.40
C LEU A 41 7.72 -7.66 3.43
N PHE A 42 6.82 -8.62 3.63
CA PHE A 42 7.02 -9.67 4.60
C PHE A 42 8.05 -10.71 4.16
N ASP A 43 8.11 -11.01 2.86
CA ASP A 43 9.17 -11.83 2.29
C ASP A 43 10.54 -11.17 2.49
N LEU A 44 10.66 -9.88 2.17
CA LEU A 44 11.87 -9.09 2.41
C LEU A 44 12.25 -9.13 3.89
N LEU A 45 11.31 -8.86 4.81
CA LEU A 45 11.58 -8.88 6.24
C LEU A 45 11.74 -10.31 6.80
N ARG A 46 11.51 -11.36 6.01
CA ARG A 46 11.47 -12.77 6.43
C ARG A 46 10.62 -12.99 7.69
N VAL A 47 9.52 -12.23 7.79
CA VAL A 47 8.56 -12.34 8.90
C VAL A 47 7.46 -13.28 8.45
N ASN A 48 7.21 -14.33 9.24
CA ASN A 48 6.10 -15.23 8.97
C ASN A 48 4.77 -14.54 9.31
N VAL A 49 3.99 -14.26 8.29
CA VAL A 49 2.66 -13.62 8.39
C VAL A 49 1.59 -14.43 7.68
N SER A 50 1.72 -15.76 7.64
CA SER A 50 0.84 -16.63 6.84
C SER A 50 -0.66 -16.41 7.08
N PHE A 51 -1.04 -15.79 8.20
CA PHE A 51 -2.43 -15.43 8.53
C PHE A 51 -2.89 -14.07 8.02
N VAL A 52 -2.00 -13.10 7.77
CA VAL A 52 -2.38 -11.73 7.35
C VAL A 52 -2.82 -11.70 5.89
N LEU A 53 -2.13 -12.43 5.01
CA LEU A 53 -2.44 -12.45 3.58
C LEU A 53 -3.84 -13.00 3.27
N PRO A 54 -4.27 -14.15 3.84
CA PRO A 54 -5.64 -14.63 3.68
C PRO A 54 -6.69 -13.62 4.15
N ILE A 55 -6.43 -12.88 5.23
CA ILE A 55 -7.37 -11.87 5.75
C ILE A 55 -7.58 -10.75 4.72
N ILE A 56 -6.49 -10.19 4.18
CA ILE A 56 -6.57 -9.15 3.13
C ILE A 56 -7.28 -9.68 1.88
N TRP A 57 -6.99 -10.93 1.51
CA TRP A 57 -7.59 -11.57 0.34
C TRP A 57 -9.10 -11.80 0.48
N PHE A 58 -9.54 -12.41 1.58
CA PHE A 58 -10.96 -12.61 1.88
C PHE A 58 -11.69 -11.27 1.95
N PHE A 59 -11.09 -10.27 2.58
CA PHE A 59 -11.64 -8.91 2.59
C PHE A 59 -11.87 -8.39 1.17
N GLY A 60 -10.90 -8.55 0.26
CA GLY A 60 -11.04 -8.15 -1.13
C GLY A 60 -12.19 -8.85 -1.86
N ILE A 61 -12.38 -10.16 -1.64
CA ILE A 61 -13.51 -10.91 -2.22
C ILE A 61 -14.85 -10.39 -1.71
N PHE A 62 -14.99 -10.25 -0.39
CA PHE A 62 -16.24 -9.76 0.20
C PHE A 62 -16.54 -8.31 -0.18
N ASP A 63 -15.53 -7.43 -0.23
CA ASP A 63 -15.73 -6.05 -0.65
C ASP A 63 -16.17 -5.97 -2.12
N ALA A 64 -15.56 -6.74 -3.02
CA ALA A 64 -15.99 -6.78 -4.43
C ALA A 64 -17.46 -7.22 -4.57
N LEU A 65 -17.89 -8.24 -3.81
CA LEU A 65 -19.28 -8.69 -3.82
C LEU A 65 -20.25 -7.65 -3.26
N GLN A 66 -19.88 -6.95 -2.19
CA GLN A 66 -20.68 -5.85 -1.63
C GLN A 66 -20.78 -4.68 -2.63
N GLN A 67 -19.68 -4.35 -3.30
CA GLN A 67 -19.65 -3.29 -4.30
C GLN A 67 -20.49 -3.63 -5.53
N TYR A 68 -20.51 -4.91 -5.94
CA TYR A 68 -21.43 -5.38 -6.96
C TYR A 68 -22.89 -5.10 -6.58
N GLN A 69 -23.30 -5.48 -5.36
CA GLN A 69 -24.67 -5.26 -4.88
C GLN A 69 -25.02 -3.78 -4.80
N LYS A 70 -24.07 -2.94 -4.38
CA LYS A 70 -24.25 -1.50 -4.33
C LYS A 70 -24.44 -0.90 -5.73
N ILE A 71 -23.57 -1.26 -6.68
CA ILE A 71 -23.65 -0.81 -8.07
C ILE A 71 -24.94 -1.28 -8.75
N ASP A 72 -25.37 -2.52 -8.50
CA ASP A 72 -26.59 -3.06 -9.08
C ASP A 72 -27.86 -2.34 -8.55
N ARG A 73 -27.88 -1.99 -7.26
CA ARG A 73 -28.97 -1.21 -6.64
C ARG A 73 -28.99 0.24 -7.10
N GLU A 74 -27.84 0.91 -7.09
CA GLU A 74 -27.72 2.34 -7.38
C GLU A 74 -27.60 2.64 -8.89
N LYS A 75 -27.40 1.61 -9.72
CA LYS A 75 -27.13 1.68 -11.17
C LYS A 75 -26.02 2.68 -11.55
N ARG A 76 -25.11 2.96 -10.62
CA ARG A 76 -24.00 3.90 -10.77
C ARG A 76 -22.72 3.29 -10.25
N VAL A 77 -21.63 3.48 -10.99
CA VAL A 77 -20.28 3.14 -10.54
C VAL A 77 -19.69 4.36 -9.85
N ILE A 78 -19.38 4.23 -8.55
CA ILE A 78 -18.65 5.24 -7.78
C ILE A 78 -17.28 4.66 -7.49
N ASP A 79 -16.23 5.23 -8.08
CA ASP A 79 -14.85 4.85 -7.81
C ASP A 79 -14.25 5.77 -6.75
N SER A 80 -14.54 5.46 -5.49
CA SER A 80 -13.93 6.13 -4.34
C SER A 80 -12.87 5.23 -3.71
N PRO A 81 -11.60 5.69 -3.61
CA PRO A 81 -10.56 4.94 -2.92
C PRO A 81 -10.90 4.78 -1.43
N PHE A 82 -10.38 3.72 -0.79
CA PHE A 82 -10.43 3.57 0.67
C PHE A 82 -9.54 4.62 1.36
N ILE A 83 -8.36 4.83 0.78
CA ILE A 83 -7.40 5.84 1.24
C ILE A 83 -7.35 6.94 0.17
N PRO A 84 -7.84 8.16 0.44
CA PRO A 84 -7.85 9.22 -0.56
C PRO A 84 -6.42 9.55 -0.98
N TRP A 85 -6.15 9.41 -2.28
CA TRP A 85 -4.86 9.79 -2.88
C TRP A 85 -4.61 11.32 -2.83
N LYS A 86 -5.67 12.11 -2.60
CA LYS A 86 -5.61 13.57 -2.47
C LYS A 86 -5.02 13.96 -1.11
N GLY A 87 -3.74 14.29 -1.11
CA GLY A 87 -3.06 14.97 0.00
C GLY A 87 -1.53 14.80 0.01
N HIS A 88 -1.01 13.67 -0.49
CA HIS A 88 0.43 13.35 -0.35
C HIS A 88 1.09 12.70 -1.57
N LEU A 89 0.34 12.42 -2.65
CA LEU A 89 0.88 11.83 -3.88
C LEU A 89 0.86 12.81 -5.05
N HIS A 90 1.53 13.96 -4.91
CA HIS A 90 2.31 14.40 -6.07
C HIS A 90 3.52 13.46 -6.10
N PRO A 91 3.61 12.52 -7.06
CA PRO A 91 4.79 11.69 -7.18
C PRO A 91 5.92 12.61 -7.64
N GLN A 92 6.64 13.23 -6.70
CA GLN A 92 7.99 13.66 -7.00
C GLN A 92 8.78 12.36 -7.16
N PRO A 93 9.31 12.04 -8.35
CA PRO A 93 9.95 10.75 -8.63
C PRO A 93 11.11 10.39 -7.66
N GLY A 94 11.56 11.34 -6.84
CA GLY A 94 12.59 11.13 -5.82
C GLY A 94 12.25 10.08 -4.77
N TRP A 95 11.02 10.00 -4.24
CA TRP A 95 10.71 9.06 -3.15
C TRP A 95 10.75 7.60 -3.62
N LEU A 96 10.26 7.34 -4.84
CA LEU A 96 10.29 6.02 -5.44
C LEU A 96 11.72 5.59 -5.76
N GLY A 97 12.55 6.54 -6.20
CA GLY A 97 14.00 6.33 -6.38
C GLY A 97 14.71 5.95 -5.07
N TRP A 98 14.48 6.70 -3.99
CA TRP A 98 15.04 6.36 -2.68
C TRP A 98 14.56 4.99 -2.17
N ALA A 99 13.30 4.63 -2.42
CA ALA A 99 12.79 3.31 -2.07
C ALA A 99 13.56 2.18 -2.80
N PHE A 100 13.82 2.33 -4.11
CA PHE A 100 14.64 1.37 -4.85
C PHE A 100 16.10 1.32 -4.38
N VAL A 101 16.69 2.46 -4.03
CA VAL A 101 18.06 2.51 -3.49
C VAL A 101 18.15 1.77 -2.16
N VAL A 102 17.23 2.06 -1.22
CA VAL A 102 17.17 1.38 0.08
C VAL A 102 16.94 -0.12 -0.11
N LEU A 103 16.05 -0.50 -1.02
CA LEU A 103 15.79 -1.90 -1.36
C LEU A 103 17.04 -2.60 -1.93
N GLY A 104 17.77 -1.95 -2.84
CA GLY A 104 19.01 -2.48 -3.40
C GLY A 104 20.10 -2.67 -2.34
N VAL A 105 20.27 -1.70 -1.44
CA VAL A 105 21.21 -1.81 -0.31
C VAL A 105 20.82 -2.96 0.62
N TYR A 106 19.52 -3.12 0.90
CA TYR A 106 19.02 -4.24 1.69
C TYR A 106 19.33 -5.60 1.04
N LEU A 107 19.09 -5.74 -0.27
CA LEU A 107 19.40 -6.98 -1.01
C LEU A 107 20.89 -7.30 -1.01
N LEU A 108 21.76 -6.28 -1.16
CA LEU A 108 23.20 -6.46 -1.04
C LEU A 108 23.58 -6.91 0.37
N PHE A 109 22.96 -6.35 1.40
CA PHE A 109 23.19 -6.73 2.78
C PHE A 109 22.80 -8.19 3.03
N ASP A 110 21.60 -8.60 2.58
CA ASP A 110 21.06 -9.95 2.81
C ASP A 110 21.81 -11.03 2.04
N ASN A 111 22.41 -10.71 0.89
CA ASN A 111 23.18 -11.67 0.10
C ASN A 111 24.68 -11.69 0.45
N LEU A 112 25.28 -10.54 0.82
CA LEU A 112 26.74 -10.42 0.95
C LEU A 112 27.24 -10.58 2.39
N LEU A 113 26.56 -10.00 3.39
CA LEU A 113 27.03 -10.05 4.77
C LEU A 113 27.06 -11.46 5.39
N PRO A 114 26.10 -12.37 5.13
CA PRO A 114 26.18 -13.73 5.68
C PRO A 114 27.46 -14.45 5.24
N ARG A 115 27.95 -14.13 4.03
CA ARG A 115 29.18 -14.72 3.46
C ARG A 115 30.45 -14.24 4.15
N VAL A 116 30.44 -13.03 4.73
CA VAL A 116 31.61 -12.43 5.41
C VAL A 116 31.58 -12.66 6.91
N LEU A 117 30.42 -12.45 7.55
CA LEU A 117 30.28 -12.49 9.02
C LEU A 117 29.90 -13.88 9.55
N GLY A 118 29.44 -14.77 8.68
CA GLY A 118 28.86 -16.05 9.04
C GLY A 118 27.35 -15.95 9.34
N TRP A 119 26.63 -17.03 9.08
CA TRP A 119 25.16 -17.05 9.14
C TRP A 119 24.57 -16.70 10.51
N GLY A 120 25.20 -17.14 11.61
CA GLY A 120 24.66 -16.95 12.96
C GLY A 120 24.74 -15.50 13.47
N THR A 121 25.86 -14.82 13.25
CA THR A 121 26.04 -13.40 13.61
C THR A 121 25.18 -12.51 12.73
N TYR A 122 25.05 -12.86 11.44
CA TYR A 122 24.20 -12.19 10.49
C TYR A 122 22.73 -12.16 10.94
N GLU A 123 22.15 -13.30 11.30
CA GLU A 123 20.73 -13.37 11.72
C GLU A 123 20.46 -12.51 12.97
N LEU A 124 21.41 -12.46 13.91
CA LEU A 124 21.31 -11.62 15.10
C LEU A 124 21.33 -10.14 14.73
N VAL A 125 22.32 -9.70 13.94
CA VAL A 125 22.42 -8.30 13.49
C VAL A 125 21.19 -7.90 12.68
N ARG A 126 20.74 -8.76 11.75
CA ARG A 126 19.56 -8.54 10.92
C ARG A 126 18.31 -8.35 11.77
N THR A 127 18.06 -9.23 12.73
CA THR A 127 16.89 -9.15 13.61
C THR A 127 16.88 -7.85 14.42
N VAL A 128 18.04 -7.45 14.96
CA VAL A 128 18.18 -6.19 15.70
C VAL A 128 17.90 -4.98 14.80
N VAL A 129 18.45 -4.96 13.57
CA VAL A 129 18.23 -3.87 12.62
C VAL A 129 16.75 -3.76 12.24
N ILE A 130 16.08 -4.88 11.92
CA ILE A 130 14.65 -4.89 11.60
C ILE A 130 13.83 -4.40 12.79
N ALA A 131 14.12 -4.86 14.01
CA ALA A 131 13.43 -4.42 15.22
C ALA A 131 13.58 -2.90 15.43
N LEU A 132 14.80 -2.37 15.30
CA LEU A 132 15.05 -0.93 15.40
C LEU A 132 14.31 -0.12 14.34
N LEU A 133 14.26 -0.61 13.09
CA LEU A 133 13.52 0.03 12.01
C LEU A 133 12.00 0.05 12.29
N LEU A 134 11.44 -1.07 12.76
CA LEU A 134 10.01 -1.16 13.11
C LEU A 134 9.66 -0.25 14.29
N ILE A 135 10.51 -0.21 15.33
CA ILE A 135 10.33 0.69 16.48
C ILE A 135 10.37 2.15 16.01
N TYR A 136 11.36 2.52 15.19
CA TYR A 136 11.46 3.86 14.63
C TYR A 136 10.25 4.23 13.77
N LEU A 137 9.79 3.32 12.92
CA LEU A 137 8.62 3.53 12.07
C LEU A 137 7.34 3.70 12.90
N GLY A 138 7.15 2.84 13.91
CA GLY A 138 6.04 2.92 14.85
C GLY A 138 6.02 4.24 15.63
N PHE A 139 7.17 4.63 16.18
CA PHE A 139 7.33 5.92 16.86
C PHE A 139 7.03 7.09 15.92
N ARG A 140 7.53 7.05 14.69
CA ARG A 140 7.32 8.10 13.70
C ARG A 140 5.85 8.25 13.31
N ILE A 141 5.12 7.15 13.15
CA ILE A 141 3.69 7.15 12.85
C ILE A 141 2.89 7.75 14.02
N ILE A 142 3.23 7.38 15.27
CA ILE A 142 2.58 7.90 16.48
C ILE A 142 2.80 9.41 16.64
N THR A 143 4.00 9.90 16.29
CA THR A 143 4.37 11.30 16.57
C THR A 143 3.70 12.30 15.62
N GLY A 144 3.03 11.85 14.54
CA GLY A 144 2.15 12.68 13.70
C GLY A 144 2.78 13.96 13.12
N LYS A 145 4.11 14.12 13.17
CA LYS A 145 4.77 15.31 12.66
C LYS A 145 4.57 15.33 11.14
N LYS A 146 3.86 16.35 10.67
CA LYS A 146 3.73 16.66 9.24
C LYS A 146 5.16 16.70 8.68
N LEU A 147 5.47 15.78 7.78
CA LEU A 147 6.81 15.62 7.20
C LEU A 147 7.29 16.83 6.38
N PHE A 148 6.43 17.84 6.17
CA PHE A 148 6.67 18.95 5.27
C PHE A 148 6.28 20.29 5.91
N PRO A 149 7.11 21.34 5.75
CA PRO A 149 6.71 22.70 6.09
C PRO A 149 5.43 23.06 5.33
N SER A 150 4.44 23.57 6.05
CA SER A 150 3.24 24.14 5.43
C SER A 150 3.66 25.34 4.61
N PHE A 151 3.70 25.21 3.28
CA PHE A 151 3.86 26.36 2.41
C PHE A 151 2.60 27.21 2.57
N LYS A 152 2.75 28.41 3.13
CA LYS A 152 1.72 29.44 3.11
C LYS A 152 1.50 29.78 1.64
N THR A 153 0.36 29.40 1.07
CA THR A 153 -0.18 30.09 -0.09
C THR A 153 -0.32 31.55 0.32
N HIS A 154 0.45 32.44 -0.31
CA HIS A 154 0.12 33.85 -0.29
C HIS A 154 -1.19 33.96 -1.06
N ASP A 155 -2.28 34.02 -0.32
CA ASP A 155 -3.56 34.46 -0.83
C ASP A 155 -3.35 35.91 -1.31
N HIS A 156 -3.18 36.11 -2.60
CA HIS A 156 -3.48 37.39 -3.22
C HIS A 156 -5.00 37.49 -3.24
N GLU A 157 -5.52 37.87 -2.08
CA GLU A 157 -6.89 38.29 -1.88
C GLU A 157 -7.14 39.52 -2.75
N GLY A 158 -8.16 39.38 -3.61
CA GLY A 158 -8.56 40.41 -4.54
C GLY A 158 -8.96 41.69 -3.81
N SER A 159 -8.33 42.78 -4.22
CA SER A 159 -8.94 44.10 -4.14
C SER A 159 -10.16 44.14 -5.07
N HIS A 160 -11.31 43.77 -4.53
CA HIS A 160 -12.64 44.12 -5.04
C HIS A 160 -12.90 45.59 -4.65
N ARG A 161 -13.02 46.53 -5.59
CA ARG A 161 -14.25 47.07 -6.22
C ARG A 161 -14.05 48.60 -6.34
N PRO A 162 -14.95 49.34 -7.00
CA PRO A 162 -15.64 49.15 -8.27
C PRO A 162 -15.11 50.09 -9.38
#